data_AF-A0A7S9VS78-F1
#
_entry.id   AF-A0A7S9VS78-F1
#
_cell.length_a   1.000
_cell.length_b   1.000
_cell.length_c   1.000
_cell.angle_alpha   90.00
_cell.angle_beta   90.00
_cell.angle_gamma   90.00
#
_symmetry.space_group_name_H-M   'P 1'
#
loop_
_entity.id
_entity.type
_entity.pdbx_description
1 polymer ?
#
loop_
_entity_poly.entity_id
_entity_poly.type
_entity_poly.pdbx_seq_one_letter_code
_entity_poly.pdbx_strand_id
1 'polypeptide(L)' 'MDLDQLYSEHQMSLMRAADTISEPARRKHLAAAGTIGDQIFDLLSSKRADASLSWLPWTDRSYQAADLVVSA' A
#
# COMPACT_ATOMS: atom_id res chain seq x y z
N MET A 1 10.88 23.41 30.62
CA MET A 1 10.71 22.49 29.47
C MET A 1 11.96 22.62 28.63
N ASP A 2 12.61 21.51 28.32
CA ASP A 2 13.87 21.48 27.59
C ASP A 2 13.64 21.79 26.10
N LEU A 3 14.57 22.48 25.45
CA LEU A 3 14.49 22.82 24.01
C LEU A 3 14.48 21.56 23.15
N ASP A 4 15.24 20.54 23.55
CA ASP A 4 15.30 19.25 22.86
C ASP A 4 13.98 18.49 22.96
N GLN A 5 13.28 18.62 24.09
CA GLN A 5 11.96 18.05 24.29
C GLN A 5 10.91 18.73 23.40
N LEU A 6 10.91 20.07 23.36
CA LEU A 6 10.00 20.83 22.50
C LEU A 6 10.23 20.50 21.01
N TYR A 7 11.50 20.40 20.60
CA TYR A 7 11.85 20.03 19.23
C TYR A 7 11.35 18.63 18.87
N SER A 8 11.56 17.66 19.75
CA SER A 8 11.11 16.28 19.57
C SER A 8 9.58 16.18 19.43
N GLU A 9 8.84 16.87 20.30
CA GLU A 9 7.37 16.92 20.25
C GLU A 9 6.87 17.57 18.95
N HIS A 10 7.54 18.63 18.49
CA HIS A 10 7.21 19.28 17.24
C HIS A 10 7.43 18.36 16.01
N GLN A 11 8.56 17.65 15.96
CA GLN A 11 8.84 16.69 14.88
C GLN A 11 7.80 15.56 14.83
N MET A 12 7.43 15.01 15.98
CA MET A 12 6.38 14.00 16.08
C MET A 12 5.01 14.53 15.62
N SER A 13 4.71 15.79 15.92
CA SER A 13 3.48 16.46 15.45
C SER A 13 3.45 16.59 13.92
N LEU A 14 4.56 17.03 13.32
CA LEU A 14 4.70 17.15 11.87
C LEU A 14 4.54 15.80 11.16
N MET A 15 5.16 14.74 11.70
CA MET A 15 5.04 13.39 11.14
C MET A 15 3.59 12.91 11.15
N ARG A 16 2.88 13.08 12.27
CA ARG A 16 1.44 12.72 12.37
C ARG A 16 0.56 13.53 11.42
N ALA A 17 0.86 14.82 11.23
CA ALA A 17 0.13 15.66 10.29
C ALA A 17 0.34 15.20 8.85
N ALA A 18 1.59 14.88 8.47
CA ALA A 18 1.93 14.33 7.16
C ALA A 18 1.21 13.00 6.90
N ASP A 19 1.21 12.08 7.87
CA ASP A 19 0.49 10.80 7.77
C ASP A 19 -1.02 11.01 7.60
N THR A 20 -1.61 11.91 8.39
CA THR A 20 -3.06 12.19 8.33
C THR A 20 -3.48 12.73 6.97
N ILE A 21 -2.63 13.52 6.31
CA ILE A 21 -2.92 14.10 4.99
C ILE A 21 -2.68 13.07 3.87
N SER A 22 -1.61 12.28 3.97
CA SER A 22 -1.19 11.36 2.91
C SER A 22 -1.96 10.03 2.91
N GLU A 23 -2.35 9.52 4.08
CA GLU A 23 -2.99 8.21 4.24
C GLU A 23 -4.36 8.11 3.53
N PRO A 24 -5.25 9.11 3.55
CA PRO A 24 -6.48 9.08 2.76
C PRO A 24 -6.23 9.02 1.26
N ALA A 25 -5.24 9.76 0.75
CA ALA A 25 -4.88 9.74 -0.66
C ALA A 25 -4.29 8.36 -1.05
N ARG A 26 -3.38 7.83 -0.23
CA ARG A 26 -2.81 6.49 -0.41
C ARG A 26 -3.90 5.42 -0.48
N ARG A 27 -4.87 5.44 0.45
CA ARG A 27 -6.00 4.50 0.45
C ARG A 27 -6.87 4.61 -0.81
N LYS A 28 -7.15 5.84 -1.28
CA LYS A 28 -7.90 6.05 -2.53
C LYS A 28 -7.16 5.46 -3.74
N HIS A 29 -5.86 5.67 -3.83
CA HIS A 29 -5.05 5.13 -4.93
C HIS A 29 -4.99 3.61 -4.89
N LEU A 30 -4.82 3.00 -3.71
CA LEU A 30 -4.82 1.54 -3.56
C LEU A 30 -6.18 0.93 -3.93
N ALA A 31 -7.29 1.54 -3.52
CA ALA A 31 -8.62 1.08 -3.89
C ALA A 31 -8.83 1.13 -5.41
N ALA A 32 -8.44 2.24 -6.05
CA ALA A 32 -8.52 2.37 -7.51
C ALA A 32 -7.64 1.36 -8.24
N ALA A 33 -6.42 1.11 -7.75
CA ALA A 33 -5.52 0.08 -8.29
C ALA A 33 -6.13 -1.32 -8.18
N GLY A 34 -6.78 -1.63 -7.05
CA GLY A 34 -7.54 -2.88 -6.88
C GLY A 34 -8.64 -3.04 -7.92
N THR A 35 -9.51 -2.03 -8.07
CA THR A 35 -10.60 -2.06 -9.07
C THR A 35 -10.09 -2.23 -10.50
N ILE A 36 -9.02 -1.52 -10.88
CA ILE A 36 -8.42 -1.66 -12.21
C ILE A 36 -7.81 -3.06 -12.39
N GLY A 37 -7.14 -3.58 -11.35
CA GLY A 37 -6.60 -4.94 -11.34
C GLY A 37 -7.67 -6.00 -11.59
N ASP A 38 -8.81 -5.89 -10.91
CA ASP A 38 -9.95 -6.80 -11.08
C ASP A 38 -10.51 -6.74 -12.51
N GLN A 39 -10.68 -5.53 -13.06
CA GLN A 39 -11.14 -5.35 -14.44
C GLN A 39 -10.19 -5.96 -15.47
N ILE A 40 -8.87 -5.83 -15.26
CA ILE A 40 -7.86 -6.45 -16.12
C ILE A 40 -7.95 -7.98 -16.01
N PHE A 41 -8.08 -8.50 -14.79
CA PHE A 41 -8.20 -9.93 -14.55
C PHE A 41 -9.45 -10.52 -15.23
N ASP A 42 -10.61 -9.87 -15.07
CA ASP A 42 -11.87 -10.28 -15.71
C ASP A 42 -11.75 -10.25 -17.23
N LEU A 43 -11.15 -9.20 -17.80
CA LEU A 43 -10.92 -9.09 -19.23
C LEU A 43 -10.03 -10.22 -19.76
N LEU A 44 -8.92 -10.51 -19.09
CA LEU A 44 -8.00 -11.58 -19.50
C LEU A 44 -8.65 -12.96 -19.38
N SER A 45 -9.38 -13.20 -18.28
CA SER A 45 -10.14 -14.43 -18.04
C SER A 45 -11.20 -14.64 -19.13
N SER A 46 -11.92 -13.58 -19.52
CA SER A 46 -12.94 -13.63 -20.59
C SER A 46 -12.36 -14.05 -21.96
N LYS A 47 -11.08 -13.72 -22.20
CA LYS A 47 -10.38 -14.03 -23.45
C LYS A 47 -9.70 -15.40 -23.43
N ARG A 48 -9.84 -16.18 -22.36
CA ARG A 48 -9.05 -17.40 -22.11
C ARG A 48 -7.56 -17.14 -22.36
N ALA A 49 -7.08 -15.95 -22.00
CA ALA A 49 -5.65 -15.70 -21.99
C ALA A 49 -5.08 -16.65 -20.94
N ASP A 50 -4.24 -17.60 -21.35
CA ASP A 50 -3.59 -18.51 -20.42
C ASP A 50 -2.89 -17.66 -19.36
N ALA A 51 -3.35 -17.81 -18.10
CA ALA A 51 -2.70 -17.18 -16.98
C ALA A 51 -1.28 -17.74 -16.92
N SER A 52 -0.30 -16.95 -17.36
CA SER A 52 1.10 -17.22 -17.05
C SER A 52 1.18 -17.46 -15.53
N LEU A 53 1.82 -18.55 -15.10
CA LEU A 53 2.02 -18.96 -13.70
C LEU A 53 2.53 -17.83 -12.77
N SER A 54 2.96 -16.70 -13.31
CA SER A 54 3.37 -15.48 -12.62
C SER A 54 2.22 -14.54 -12.18
N TRP A 55 0.99 -14.76 -12.63
CA TRP A 55 -0.18 -13.93 -12.29
C TRP A 55 -0.82 -14.39 -10.97
N LEU A 56 -0.11 -14.15 -9.87
CA LEU A 56 -0.74 -14.19 -8.55
C LEU A 56 -1.55 -12.91 -8.33
N PRO A 57 -2.77 -12.99 -7.77
CA PRO A 57 -3.55 -11.81 -7.38
C PRO A 57 -2.69 -10.87 -6.54
N TRP A 58 -2.80 -9.55 -6.77
CA TRP A 58 -2.00 -8.54 -6.05
C TRP A 58 -2.18 -8.64 -4.52
N THR A 59 -3.33 -9.14 -4.08
CA THR A 59 -3.65 -9.42 -2.67
C THR A 59 -2.72 -10.48 -2.05
N ASP A 60 -2.28 -11.49 -2.80
CA ASP A 60 -1.39 -12.56 -2.29
C ASP A 60 0.07 -12.12 -2.18
N ARG A 61 0.54 -11.22 -3.05
CA ARG A 61 1.91 -10.66 -2.94
C ARG A 61 2.09 -9.77 -1.72
N SER A 62 1.02 -9.14 -1.25
CA SER A 62 1.08 -8.20 -0.13
C SER A 62 1.37 -8.93 1.19
N TYR A 63 0.87 -10.15 1.36
CA TYR A 63 1.18 -10.99 2.52
C TYR A 63 2.64 -11.48 2.52
N GLN A 64 3.16 -11.90 1.37
CA GLN A 64 4.56 -12.35 1.29
C GLN A 64 5.59 -11.21 1.48
N ALA A 65 5.25 -9.99 1.04
CA ALA A 65 6.12 -8.83 1.25
C ALA A 65 6.17 -8.42 2.74
N ALA A 66 5.09 -8.63 3.51
CA ALA A 66 5.08 -8.35 4.94
C ALA A 66 5.99 -9.31 5.73
N ASP A 67 6.01 -10.59 5.38
CA ASP A 67 6.90 -11.59 6.02
C ASP A 67 8.39 -11.35 5.72
N LEU A 68 8.70 -10.80 4.54
CA LEU A 68 10.08 -10.46 4.18
C LEU A 68 10.61 -9.21 4.90
N VAL A 69 9.74 -8.31 5.35
CA VAL A 69 10.14 -7.11 6.12
C VAL A 69 10.26 -7.41 7.62
N VAL A 70 9.57 -8.44 8.12
CA VAL A 70 9.64 -8.85 9.55
C VAL A 70 10.89 -9.69 9.86
N SER A 71 11.64 -10.13 8.85
CA SER A 71 12.84 -10.98 9.02
C SER A 71 14.17 -10.28 8.74
N ALA A 72 14.23 -8.95 8.75
CA ALA A 72 15.48 -8.18 8.55
C ALA A 72 16.08 -7.66 9.87
#